data_AF-A0A2H9LA75-F1
#
_entry.id   AF-A0A2H9LA75-F1
#
_cell.length_a   1.000
_cell.length_b   1.000
_cell.length_c   1.000
_cell.angle_alpha   90.00
_cell.angle_beta   90.00
_cell.angle_gamma   90.00
#
_symmetry.space_group_name_H-M   'P 1'
#
loop_
_entity.id
_entity.type
_entity.pdbx_description
1 polymer ?
#
loop_
_entity_poly.entity_id
_entity_poly.type
_entity_poly.pdbx_seq_one_letter_code
_entity_poly.pdbx_strand_id
1 'polypeptide(L)'
;MRNIIYCEKDIANVMPDSDAIIFARPIKAKALMKLLKKCKHLKKICASKSCEQRLSSKVKKILSKEGISIHRESHRGRAIEIDMNDMKKIAEMRKDYRPLREIEKILGVPKSTIHYLERHSKKEKIKKGNKIYYLK
;
A
#
# COMPACT_ATOMS: atom_id res chain seq x y z
N MET A 1 -5.15 10.34 4.00
CA MET A 1 -4.18 9.23 4.14
C MET A 1 -4.94 7.90 4.17
N ARG A 2 -4.37 6.80 3.65
CA ARG A 2 -5.04 5.48 3.67
C ARG A 2 -4.42 4.61 4.75
N ASN A 3 -5.22 4.16 5.71
CA ASN A 3 -4.77 3.22 6.73
C ASN A 3 -4.85 1.78 6.20
N ILE A 4 -3.77 1.01 6.39
CA ILE A 4 -3.70 -0.39 5.95
C ILE A 4 -3.92 -1.28 7.17
N ILE A 5 -4.85 -2.23 7.03
CA ILE A 5 -5.17 -3.20 8.07
C ILE A 5 -4.72 -4.58 7.60
N TYR A 6 -3.71 -5.12 8.29
CA TYR A 6 -3.18 -6.46 8.06
C TYR A 6 -3.83 -7.47 9.00
N CYS A 7 -4.19 -7.05 10.21
CA CYS A 7 -4.79 -7.89 11.22
C CYS A 7 -5.77 -7.11 12.11
N GLU A 8 -6.54 -7.84 12.92
CA GLU A 8 -7.52 -7.24 13.84
C GLU A 8 -6.88 -6.28 14.87
N LYS A 9 -5.59 -6.46 15.18
CA LYS A 9 -4.85 -5.61 16.12
C LYS A 9 -4.60 -4.20 15.55
N ASP A 10 -4.50 -4.07 14.22
CA ASP A 10 -4.20 -2.79 13.57
C ASP A 10 -5.35 -1.79 13.66
N ILE A 11 -6.56 -2.25 14.01
CA ILE A 11 -7.76 -1.42 14.19
C ILE A 11 -7.52 -0.37 15.30
N ALA A 12 -6.70 -0.69 16.30
CA ALA A 12 -6.31 0.26 17.35
C ALA A 12 -5.53 1.47 16.80
N ASN A 13 -4.78 1.28 15.72
CA ASN A 13 -3.91 2.31 15.12
C ASN A 13 -4.58 3.10 14.00
N VAL A 14 -5.80 2.71 13.59
CA VAL A 14 -6.55 3.43 12.54
C VAL A 14 -6.99 4.80 13.06
N MET A 15 -6.72 5.86 12.30
CA MET A 15 -7.18 7.21 12.65
C MET A 15 -8.70 7.31 12.49
N PRO A 16 -9.42 7.93 13.43
CA PRO A 16 -10.89 8.01 13.41
C PRO A 16 -11.44 8.73 12.17
N ASP A 17 -10.74 9.76 11.68
CA ASP A 17 -11.14 10.58 10.52
C ASP A 17 -10.78 9.96 9.16
N SER A 18 -10.57 8.65 9.11
CA SER A 18 -10.19 7.96 7.87
C SER A 18 -11.39 7.78 6.93
N ASP A 19 -11.38 8.47 5.79
CA ASP A 19 -12.39 8.29 4.74
C ASP A 19 -12.27 6.95 3.99
N ALA A 20 -11.06 6.39 3.94
CA ALA A 20 -10.75 5.18 3.19
C ALA A 20 -9.74 4.27 3.90
N ILE A 21 -10.02 2.97 3.88
CA ILE A 21 -9.21 1.93 4.55
C ILE A 21 -8.86 0.82 3.56
N ILE A 22 -7.65 0.29 3.65
CA ILE A 22 -7.18 -0.83 2.82
C ILE A 22 -7.17 -2.12 3.66
N PHE A 23 -7.87 -3.15 3.20
CA PHE A 23 -7.80 -4.49 3.77
C PHE A 23 -6.75 -5.33 3.06
N ALA A 24 -5.60 -5.54 3.72
CA ALA A 24 -4.57 -6.44 3.23
C ALA A 24 -4.93 -7.92 3.49
N ARG A 25 -5.77 -8.19 4.49
CA ARG A 25 -6.31 -9.52 4.81
C ARG A 25 -7.83 -9.45 5.09
N PRO A 26 -8.58 -10.55 4.88
CA PRO A 26 -10.00 -10.58 5.21
C PRO A 26 -10.21 -10.46 6.73
N ILE A 27 -11.15 -9.61 7.13
CA ILE A 27 -11.44 -9.28 8.53
C ILE A 27 -12.72 -9.98 8.98
N LYS A 28 -12.80 -10.36 10.27
CA LYS A 28 -14.01 -10.93 10.87
C LYS A 28 -15.08 -9.86 11.15
N ALA A 29 -16.35 -10.26 11.20
CA ALA A 29 -17.47 -9.34 11.46
C ALA A 29 -17.34 -8.58 12.79
N LYS A 30 -16.83 -9.22 13.85
CA LYS A 30 -16.62 -8.57 15.17
C LYS A 30 -15.63 -7.40 15.07
N ALA A 31 -14.55 -7.59 14.33
CA ALA A 31 -13.52 -6.60 14.11
C ALA A 31 -14.03 -5.45 13.21
N LEU A 32 -14.82 -5.76 12.18
CA LEU A 32 -15.48 -4.75 11.35
C LEU A 32 -16.41 -3.84 12.17
N MET A 33 -17.23 -4.39 13.07
CA MET A 33 -18.11 -3.58 13.92
C MET A 33 -17.32 -2.63 14.83
N LYS A 34 -16.18 -3.07 15.38
CA LYS A 34 -15.29 -2.18 16.15
C LYS A 34 -14.74 -1.05 15.29
N LEU A 35 -14.38 -1.35 14.05
CA LEU A 35 -13.85 -0.39 13.10
C LEU A 35 -14.90 0.65 12.68
N LEU A 36 -16.14 0.23 12.42
CA LEU A 36 -17.25 1.14 12.10
C LEU A 36 -17.61 2.06 13.28
N LYS A 37 -17.54 1.56 14.52
CA LYS A 37 -17.71 2.40 15.72
C LYS A 37 -16.64 3.47 15.85
N LYS A 38 -15.41 3.17 15.42
CA LYS A 38 -14.27 4.07 15.51
C LYS A 38 -14.23 5.09 14.36
N CYS A 39 -14.51 4.65 13.14
CA CYS A 39 -14.46 5.46 11.94
C CYS A 39 -15.89 5.72 11.44
N LYS A 40 -16.52 6.78 11.96
CA LYS A 40 -17.91 7.14 11.60
C LYS A 40 -18.06 7.69 10.17
N HIS A 41 -16.98 8.21 9.59
CA HIS A 41 -16.98 8.81 8.24
C HIS A 41 -16.46 7.87 7.15
N LEU A 42 -16.37 6.56 7.42
CA LEU A 42 -15.81 5.61 6.47
C LEU A 42 -16.72 5.46 5.24
N LYS A 43 -16.25 5.91 4.07
CA LYS A 43 -17.02 5.84 2.81
C LYS A 43 -16.59 4.66 1.94
N LYS A 44 -15.31 4.27 2.02
CA LYS A 44 -14.69 3.36 1.05
C LYS A 44 -13.76 2.35 1.71
N ILE A 45 -13.86 1.10 1.27
CA ILE A 45 -12.91 0.04 1.63
C ILE A 45 -12.22 -0.46 0.37
N CYS A 46 -10.89 -0.37 0.35
CA CYS A 46 -10.07 -0.91 -0.72
C CYS A 46 -9.64 -2.34 -0.37
N ALA A 47 -9.89 -3.30 -1.25
CA ALA A 47 -9.44 -4.68 -1.09
C ALA A 47 -8.95 -5.27 -2.42
N SER A 48 -8.07 -6.27 -2.35
CA SER A 48 -7.74 -7.07 -3.53
C SER A 48 -8.90 -8.02 -3.86
N LYS A 49 -9.01 -8.47 -5.13
CA LYS A 49 -10.04 -9.42 -5.56
C LYS A 49 -10.08 -10.68 -4.69
N SER A 50 -8.91 -11.23 -4.35
CA SER A 50 -8.81 -12.40 -3.47
C SER A 50 -9.30 -12.11 -2.05
N CYS A 51 -8.98 -10.94 -1.51
CA CYS A 51 -9.43 -10.54 -0.18
C CYS A 51 -10.96 -10.41 -0.14
N GLU A 52 -11.56 -9.73 -1.12
CA GLU A 52 -13.01 -9.57 -1.25
C GLU A 52 -13.75 -10.91 -1.38
N GLN A 53 -13.20 -11.85 -2.17
CA GLN A 53 -13.77 -13.20 -2.31
C GLN A 53 -13.76 -13.95 -0.99
N ARG A 54 -12.68 -13.81 -0.20
CA ARG A 54 -12.52 -14.46 1.11
C ARG A 54 -13.26 -13.77 2.26
N LEU A 55 -13.87 -12.60 2.04
CA LEU A 55 -14.70 -11.97 3.05
C LEU A 55 -15.95 -12.82 3.31
N SER A 56 -16.27 -13.00 4.60
CA SER A 56 -17.49 -13.71 5.00
C SER A 56 -18.75 -13.01 4.47
N SER A 57 -19.78 -13.80 4.18
CA SER A 57 -21.10 -13.29 3.74
C SER A 57 -21.69 -12.28 4.73
N LYS A 58 -21.48 -12.49 6.03
CA LYS A 58 -21.90 -11.57 7.09
C LYS A 58 -21.24 -10.19 6.98
N VAL A 59 -19.94 -10.15 6.68
CA VAL A 59 -19.21 -8.89 6.47
C VAL A 59 -19.74 -8.16 5.24
N LYS A 60 -19.93 -8.85 4.13
CA LYS A 60 -20.49 -8.25 2.90
C LYS A 60 -21.86 -7.64 3.14
N LYS A 61 -22.73 -8.33 3.89
CA LYS A 61 -24.06 -7.81 4.28
C LYS A 61 -23.95 -6.55 5.13
N ILE A 62 -23.06 -6.51 6.12
CA ILE A 62 -22.86 -5.32 6.98
C ILE A 62 -22.39 -4.13 6.14
N LEU A 63 -21.40 -4.33 5.27
CA LEU A 63 -20.88 -3.28 4.40
C LEU A 63 -21.96 -2.72 3.46
N SER A 64 -22.79 -3.59 2.90
CA SER A 64 -23.91 -3.19 2.05
C SER A 64 -24.98 -2.41 2.82
N LYS A 65 -25.25 -2.77 4.09
CA LYS A 65 -26.24 -2.07 4.93
C LYS A 65 -25.78 -0.65 5.31
N GLU A 66 -24.50 -0.50 5.59
CA GLU A 66 -23.89 0.79 5.96
C GLU A 66 -23.57 1.67 4.74
N GLY A 67 -23.88 1.23 3.51
CA GLY A 67 -23.62 1.99 2.29
C GLY A 67 -22.14 2.14 1.93
N ILE A 68 -21.27 1.25 2.44
CA ILE A 68 -19.82 1.34 2.23
C ILE A 68 -19.43 0.58 0.96
N SER A 69 -18.81 1.31 0.02
CA SER A 69 -18.36 0.75 -1.25
C SER A 69 -17.05 -0.02 -1.12
N ILE A 70 -16.96 -1.20 -1.75
CA ILE A 70 -15.72 -1.98 -1.87
C ILE A 70 -15.08 -1.64 -3.21
N HIS A 71 -13.92 -0.99 -3.17
CA HIS A 71 -13.11 -0.73 -4.35
C HIS A 71 -12.03 -1.80 -4.50
N ARG A 72 -11.95 -2.37 -5.70
CA ARG A 72 -10.90 -3.32 -6.05
C ARG A 72 -9.63 -2.57 -6.41
N GLU A 73 -8.59 -2.74 -5.62
CA GLU A 73 -7.26 -2.26 -6.00
C GLU A 73 -6.47 -3.39 -6.67
N SER A 74 -6.06 -3.15 -7.92
CA SER A 74 -5.31 -4.11 -8.75
C SER A 74 -3.80 -3.86 -8.75
N HIS A 75 -3.28 -3.07 -7.81
CA HIS A 75 -1.88 -2.71 -7.81
C HIS A 75 -0.99 -3.91 -7.43
N ARG A 76 -0.36 -4.53 -8.44
CA ARG A 76 0.55 -5.68 -8.27
C ARG A 76 2.00 -5.23 -8.05
N GLY A 77 2.73 -5.95 -7.19
CA GLY A 77 4.19 -5.83 -7.04
C GLY A 77 4.68 -5.55 -5.62
N ARG A 78 5.94 -5.92 -5.34
CA ARG A 78 6.65 -5.57 -4.10
C ARG A 78 6.92 -4.07 -4.07
N ALA A 79 6.70 -3.44 -2.91
CA ALA A 79 7.06 -2.06 -2.70
C ALA A 79 8.58 -1.90 -2.65
N ILE A 80 9.11 -0.86 -3.28
CA ILE A 80 10.55 -0.65 -3.38
C ILE A 80 11.08 -0.18 -2.02
N GLU A 81 12.03 -0.92 -1.47
CA GLU A 81 12.72 -0.64 -0.19
C GLU A 81 14.02 0.14 -0.47
N ILE A 82 13.88 1.39 -0.92
CA ILE A 82 15.02 2.29 -1.18
C ILE A 82 14.61 3.68 -0.69
N ASP A 83 15.54 4.45 -0.15
CA ASP A 83 15.24 5.81 0.25
C ASP A 83 14.93 6.67 -0.98
N MET A 84 14.02 7.64 -0.80
CA MET A 84 13.60 8.54 -1.87
C MET A 84 14.77 9.36 -2.43
N ASN A 85 15.74 9.72 -1.58
CA ASN A 85 16.92 10.47 -2.01
C ASN A 85 17.80 9.65 -2.96
N ASP A 86 18.01 8.37 -2.64
CA ASP A 86 18.80 7.48 -3.49
C ASP A 86 18.08 7.20 -4.80
N MET A 87 16.75 7.06 -4.79
CA MET A 87 15.98 6.93 -6.03
C MET A 87 16.16 8.15 -6.95
N LYS A 88 16.14 9.37 -6.40
CA LYS A 88 16.35 10.59 -7.19
C LYS A 88 17.75 10.64 -7.78
N LYS A 89 18.78 10.38 -6.96
CA LYS A 89 20.17 10.35 -7.41
C LYS A 89 20.39 9.29 -8.50
N ILE A 90 19.80 8.11 -8.36
CA ILE A 90 19.84 7.06 -9.39
C ILE A 90 19.20 7.57 -10.69
N ALA A 91 18.02 8.21 -10.61
CA ALA A 91 17.34 8.74 -11.79
C ALA A 91 18.15 9.83 -12.50
N GLU A 92 18.80 10.73 -11.75
CA GLU A 92 19.69 11.76 -12.29
C GLU A 92 20.93 11.14 -12.94
N MET A 93 21.65 10.26 -12.25
CA MET A 93 22.83 9.59 -12.80
C MET A 93 22.54 8.73 -14.04
N ARG A 94 21.32 8.17 -14.14
CA ARG A 94 20.87 7.45 -15.35
C ARG A 94 20.55 8.39 -16.51
N LYS A 95 20.05 9.61 -16.26
CA LYS A 95 19.90 10.64 -17.31
C LYS A 95 21.26 11.06 -17.87
N ASP A 96 22.28 11.08 -17.02
CA ASP A 96 23.67 11.34 -17.41
C ASP A 96 24.38 10.12 -18.05
N TYR A 97 23.63 9.07 -18.41
CA TYR A 97 24.13 7.83 -19.01
C TYR A 97 25.22 7.09 -18.21
N ARG A 98 25.32 7.33 -16.89
CA ARG A 98 26.34 6.66 -16.08
C ARG A 98 26.14 5.14 -16.06
N PRO A 99 27.24 4.36 -16.12
CA PRO A 99 27.16 2.91 -16.07
C PRO A 99 26.72 2.44 -14.67
N LEU A 100 25.91 1.39 -14.64
CA LEU A 100 25.26 0.91 -13.41
C LEU A 100 26.24 0.48 -12.32
N ARG A 101 27.41 -0.03 -12.70
CA ARG A 101 28.48 -0.41 -11.77
C ARG A 101 29.09 0.80 -11.06
N GLU A 102 29.10 1.97 -11.69
CA GLU A 102 29.56 3.21 -11.03
C GLU A 102 28.51 3.71 -10.04
N ILE A 103 27.23 3.70 -10.43
CA ILE A 103 26.12 4.10 -9.56
C ILE A 103 26.08 3.21 -8.29
N GLU A 104 26.31 1.90 -8.45
CA GLU A 104 26.43 0.95 -7.34
C GLU A 104 27.57 1.31 -6.40
N LYS A 105 28.76 1.66 -6.92
CA LYS A 105 29.91 2.07 -6.09
C LYS A 105 29.67 3.38 -5.34
N ILE A 106 29.00 4.34 -5.97
CA ILE A 106 28.76 5.68 -5.40
C ILE A 106 27.68 5.64 -4.32
N LEU A 107 26.58 4.91 -4.56
CA LEU A 107 25.40 4.92 -3.70
C LEU A 107 25.31 3.69 -2.79
N GLY A 108 26.15 2.67 -3.00
CA GLY A 108 26.07 1.40 -2.27
C GLY A 108 24.81 0.59 -2.58
N VAL A 109 24.06 0.95 -3.63
CA VAL A 109 22.82 0.27 -4.02
C VAL A 109 23.16 -0.85 -5.01
N PRO A 110 22.71 -2.10 -4.78
CA PRO A 110 23.03 -3.21 -5.67
C PRO A 110 22.64 -2.95 -7.12
N LYS A 111 23.48 -3.34 -8.08
CA LYS A 111 23.21 -3.19 -9.52
C LYS A 111 21.86 -3.77 -9.94
N SER A 112 21.46 -4.90 -9.38
CA SER A 112 20.16 -5.54 -9.63
C SER A 112 18.99 -4.65 -9.25
N THR A 113 19.12 -3.93 -8.13
CA THR A 113 18.15 -2.96 -7.63
C THR A 113 18.07 -1.72 -8.51
N ILE A 114 19.22 -1.24 -9.03
CA ILE A 114 19.26 -0.11 -9.97
C ILE A 114 18.59 -0.50 -11.30
N HIS A 115 18.92 -1.68 -11.84
CA HIS A 115 18.23 -2.22 -13.03
C HIS A 115 16.73 -2.38 -12.79
N TYR A 116 16.34 -2.84 -11.60
CA TYR A 116 14.95 -2.97 -11.22
C TYR A 116 14.25 -1.61 -11.21
N LEU A 117 14.87 -0.60 -10.61
CA LEU A 117 14.37 0.78 -10.59
C LEU A 117 14.20 1.36 -11.98
N GLU A 118 15.17 1.16 -12.87
CA GLU A 118 15.09 1.61 -14.26
C GLU A 118 13.89 0.99 -14.98
N ARG A 119 13.76 -0.34 -14.87
CA ARG A 119 12.68 -1.10 -15.51
C ARG A 119 11.30 -0.85 -14.90
N HIS A 120 11.23 -0.50 -13.62
CA HIS A 120 9.99 -0.35 -12.85
C HIS A 120 9.76 1.06 -12.30
N SER A 121 10.46 2.07 -12.83
CA SER A 121 10.38 3.49 -12.44
C SER A 121 8.96 4.07 -12.52
N LYS A 122 8.05 3.42 -13.26
CA LYS A 122 6.63 3.79 -13.39
C LYS A 122 5.73 3.26 -12.27
N LYS A 123 6.26 2.72 -11.17
CA LYS A 123 5.41 2.14 -10.11
C LYS A 123 4.85 3.19 -9.17
N GLU A 124 3.54 3.08 -8.97
CA GLU A 124 2.70 3.92 -8.11
C GLU A 124 2.91 3.66 -6.60
N LYS A 125 3.95 2.93 -6.14
CA LYS A 125 4.15 2.63 -4.69
C LYS A 125 5.60 2.54 -4.23
N ILE A 126 5.93 3.17 -3.11
CA ILE A 126 7.24 3.20 -2.45
C ILE A 126 7.12 2.71 -1.00
N LYS A 127 8.11 1.96 -0.48
CA LYS A 127 8.18 1.59 0.95
C LYS A 127 9.28 2.37 1.65
N LYS A 128 8.93 3.09 2.72
CA LYS A 128 9.88 3.76 3.62
C LYS A 128 9.71 3.20 5.03
N GLY A 129 10.66 2.39 5.47
CA GLY A 129 10.55 1.61 6.71
C GLY A 129 9.35 0.65 6.66
N ASN A 130 8.49 0.68 7.68
CA ASN A 130 7.27 -0.15 7.74
C ASN A 130 6.06 0.44 6.99
N LYS A 131 6.19 1.61 6.36
CA LYS A 131 5.08 2.30 5.69
C LYS A 131 5.19 2.21 4.17
N ILE A 132 4.07 1.92 3.51
CA ILE A 132 3.96 1.88 2.04
C ILE A 132 3.18 3.12 1.58
N TYR A 133 3.83 3.95 0.77
CA TYR A 133 3.30 5.15 0.14
C TYR A 133 2.88 4.84 -1.29
N TYR A 134 1.79 5.46 -1.75
CA TYR A 134 1.31 5.32 -3.11
C TYR A 134 1.57 6.65 -3.83
N LEU A 135 2.43 6.63 -4.85
CA LEU A 135 2.71 7.77 -5.73
C LEU A 135 1.61 7.78 -6.80
N LYS A 136 0.81 8.85 -6.79
CA LYS A 136 -0.32 9.04 -7.69
C LYS A 136 0.15 9.66 -9.01
#